data_AF-A0A6I9W5G8-F1
#
_entry.id   AF-A0A6I9W5G8-F1
#
_cell.length_a   1.000
_cell.length_b   1.000
_cell.length_c   1.000
_cell.angle_alpha   90.00
_cell.angle_beta   90.00
_cell.angle_gamma   90.00
#
_symmetry.space_group_name_H-M   'P 1'
#
loop_
_entity.id
_entity.type
_entity.pdbx_description
1 polymer ?
#
loop_
_entity_poly.entity_id
_entity_poly.type
_entity_poly.pdbx_seq_one_letter_code
_entity_poly.pdbx_strand_id
1 'polypeptide(L)'
;MATWLLQANLNHARYAQDLFVHTMAERGIGLGVAAEPYNVPDHPCWVADRLGSMAIHWRAFDASPPASFVEAGNGFVAVEWGAIVVVGCYCPPSLSLAQFEDYLDGLEE
;
A
#
# COMPACT_ATOMS: atom_id res chain seq x y z
N MET A 1 9.63 0.38 18.85
CA MET A 1 9.58 0.26 17.37
C MET A 1 8.14 0.46 16.95
N ALA A 2 7.89 1.38 16.02
CA ALA A 2 6.60 1.55 15.36
C ALA A 2 6.35 0.36 14.42
N THR A 3 5.60 -0.62 14.92
CA THR A 3 5.20 -1.82 14.18
C THR A 3 3.77 -1.72 13.67
N TRP A 4 3.21 -0.52 13.66
CA TRP A 4 1.84 -0.28 13.22
C TRP A 4 1.80 0.00 11.72
N LEU A 5 0.82 -0.63 11.07
CA LEU A 5 0.46 -0.42 9.70
C LEU A 5 -0.93 0.23 9.64
N LEU A 6 -1.13 1.18 8.73
CA LEU A 6 -2.44 1.73 8.41
C LEU A 6 -2.88 1.25 7.03
N GLN A 7 -4.02 0.56 6.96
CA GLN A 7 -4.64 0.18 5.70
C GLN A 7 -5.93 0.96 5.48
N ALA A 8 -6.11 1.53 4.29
CA ALA A 8 -7.35 2.21 3.92
C ALA A 8 -7.59 2.16 2.41
N ASN A 9 -8.85 2.14 2.00
CA ASN A 9 -9.24 2.58 0.66
C ASN A 9 -9.55 4.08 0.72
N LEU A 10 -8.84 4.85 -0.10
CA LEU A 10 -8.91 6.31 -0.16
C LEU A 10 -9.91 6.82 -1.20
N ASN A 11 -10.49 5.93 -2.00
CA ASN A 11 -11.56 6.17 -2.97
C ASN A 11 -11.23 7.33 -3.92
N HIS A 12 -9.97 7.40 -4.34
CA HIS A 12 -9.39 8.45 -5.17
C HIS A 12 -9.66 9.88 -4.64
N ALA A 13 -9.80 10.04 -3.32
CA ALA A 13 -10.12 11.31 -2.69
C ALA A 13 -8.87 11.97 -2.09
N ARG A 14 -8.51 13.15 -2.60
CA ARG A 14 -7.37 13.94 -2.11
C ARG A 14 -7.39 14.11 -0.59
N TYR A 15 -8.53 14.50 -0.02
CA TYR A 15 -8.67 14.71 1.41
C TYR A 15 -8.51 13.43 2.24
N ALA A 16 -8.94 12.28 1.71
CA ALA A 16 -8.73 11.00 2.38
C ALA A 16 -7.24 10.64 2.40
N GLN A 17 -6.51 10.91 1.31
CA GLN A 17 -5.07 10.70 1.26
C GLN A 17 -4.30 11.66 2.18
N ASP A 18 -4.69 12.93 2.24
CA ASP A 18 -4.10 13.89 3.18
C ASP A 18 -4.31 13.43 4.63
N LEU A 19 -5.52 12.98 4.99
CA LEU A 19 -5.83 12.43 6.31
C LEU A 19 -5.07 11.13 6.60
N PHE A 20 -4.89 10.26 5.61
CA PHE A 20 -4.14 9.02 5.73
C PHE A 20 -2.68 9.30 6.09
N VAL A 21 -2.00 10.17 5.35
CA VAL A 21 -0.60 10.56 5.61
C VAL A 21 -0.47 11.30 6.94
N HIS A 22 -1.41 12.19 7.25
CA HIS A 22 -1.43 12.89 8.53
C HIS A 22 -1.59 11.92 9.71
N THR A 23 -2.53 10.99 9.63
CA THR A 23 -2.77 9.97 10.66
C THR A 23 -1.53 9.11 10.87
N MET A 24 -0.83 8.75 9.80
CA MET A 24 0.43 8.01 9.92
C MET A 24 1.48 8.80 10.68
N ALA A 25 1.59 10.10 10.39
CA ALA A 25 2.52 10.99 11.07
C ALA A 25 2.17 11.17 12.55
N GLU A 26 0.92 11.55 12.84
CA GLU A 26 0.39 11.81 14.18
C GLU A 26 0.52 10.59 15.11
N ARG A 27 0.23 9.40 14.60
CA ARG A 27 0.18 8.17 15.40
C ARG A 27 1.47 7.37 15.38
N GLY A 28 2.52 7.87 14.73
CA GLY A 28 3.79 7.16 14.63
C GLY A 28 3.69 5.83 13.89
N ILE A 29 2.88 5.75 12.84
CA ILE A 29 2.70 4.56 11.99
C ILE A 29 3.84 4.52 10.98
N GLY A 30 4.44 3.35 10.79
CA GLY A 30 5.63 3.15 9.95
C GLY A 30 5.30 2.87 8.49
N LEU A 31 4.20 2.14 8.24
CA LEU A 31 3.80 1.68 6.92
C LEU A 31 2.32 1.98 6.66
N GLY A 32 2.00 2.41 5.46
CA GLY A 32 0.67 2.70 4.99
C GLY A 32 0.38 1.91 3.71
N VAL A 33 -0.76 1.22 3.66
CA VAL A 33 -1.28 0.50 2.49
C VAL A 33 -2.57 1.20 2.04
N ALA A 34 -2.54 1.78 0.84
CA ALA A 34 -3.59 2.65 0.32
C ALA A 34 -4.18 2.09 -0.97
N ALA A 35 -5.43 1.61 -0.90
CA ALA A 35 -6.23 1.36 -2.08
C ALA A 35 -6.78 2.66 -2.64
N GLU A 36 -6.87 2.75 -3.97
CA GLU A 36 -7.36 3.89 -4.74
C GLU A 36 -6.78 5.24 -4.27
N PRO A 37 -5.45 5.42 -4.28
CA PRO A 37 -4.86 6.71 -3.95
C PRO A 37 -5.33 7.80 -4.92
N TYR A 38 -5.41 9.04 -4.45
CA TYR A 38 -5.67 10.20 -5.31
C TYR A 38 -4.48 10.44 -6.25
N ASN A 39 -3.27 10.35 -5.72
CA ASN A 39 -2.04 10.38 -6.50
C ASN A 39 -0.91 9.61 -5.80
N VAL A 40 0.10 9.20 -6.56
CA VAL A 40 1.33 8.63 -6.00
C VAL A 40 2.47 9.59 -6.32
N PRO A 41 3.06 10.28 -5.32
CA PRO A 41 4.16 11.21 -5.55
C PRO A 41 5.41 10.50 -6.08
N ASP A 42 6.20 11.19 -6.91
CA ASP A 42 7.56 10.77 -7.25
C ASP A 42 8.48 10.97 -6.03
N HIS A 43 8.49 9.99 -5.14
CA HIS A 43 9.21 10.02 -3.87
C HIS A 43 9.69 8.60 -3.53
N PRO A 44 10.93 8.43 -3.03
CA PRO A 44 11.50 7.10 -2.81
C PRO A 44 10.73 6.22 -1.82
N CYS A 45 9.96 6.84 -0.92
CA CYS A 45 9.11 6.13 0.05
C CYS A 45 7.65 5.93 -0.38
N TRP A 46 7.36 6.08 -1.67
CA TRP A 46 6.06 5.78 -2.26
C TRP A 46 6.27 4.80 -3.42
N VAL A 47 5.50 3.72 -3.42
CA VAL A 47 5.45 2.75 -4.52
C VAL A 47 4.02 2.43 -4.84
N ALA A 48 3.75 2.09 -6.09
CA ALA A 48 2.42 1.78 -6.58
C ALA A 48 2.42 0.55 -7.46
N ASP A 49 1.24 -0.04 -7.61
CA ASP A 49 0.98 -1.03 -8.64
C ASP A 49 0.99 -0.38 -10.04
N ARG A 50 0.95 -1.22 -11.08
CA ARG A 50 0.98 -0.75 -12.48
C ARG A 50 -0.30 -0.05 -12.92
N LEU A 51 -1.41 -0.24 -12.20
CA LEU A 51 -2.70 0.39 -12.53
C LEU A 51 -2.95 1.68 -11.74
N GLY A 52 -2.11 2.02 -10.77
CA GLY A 52 -2.32 3.16 -9.87
C GLY A 52 -3.50 2.98 -8.91
N SER A 53 -3.97 1.74 -8.75
CA SER A 53 -5.09 1.34 -7.90
C SER A 53 -4.68 0.97 -6.48
N MET A 54 -3.39 0.76 -6.24
CA MET A 54 -2.81 0.40 -4.96
C MET A 54 -1.46 1.10 -4.79
N ALA A 55 -1.21 1.63 -3.60
CA ALA A 55 0.08 2.18 -3.23
C ALA A 55 0.47 1.81 -1.81
N ILE A 56 1.79 1.69 -1.60
CA ILE A 56 2.37 1.59 -0.26
C ILE A 56 3.25 2.82 -0.02
N HIS A 57 3.06 3.42 1.15
CA HIS A 57 3.88 4.51 1.66
C HIS A 57 4.56 4.08 2.95
N TRP A 58 5.85 4.30 3.09
CA TRP A 58 6.54 4.13 4.37
C TRP A 58 7.16 5.43 4.85
N ARG A 59 7.30 5.54 6.17
CA ARG A 59 7.98 6.66 6.82
C ARG A 59 9.35 6.21 7.30
N ALA A 60 10.40 6.88 6.82
CA ALA A 60 11.77 6.65 7.25
C ALA A 60 12.08 7.48 8.52
N PHE A 61 11.91 6.87 9.69
CA PHE A 61 12.27 7.44 10.99
C PHE A 61 12.76 6.33 11.94
N ASP A 62 13.54 6.69 12.96
CA ASP A 62 14.28 5.74 13.82
C ASP A 62 13.43 4.62 14.45
N ALA A 63 12.13 4.86 14.66
CA ALA A 63 11.24 3.86 15.24
C ALA A 63 10.62 2.90 14.21
N SER A 64 10.60 3.23 12.91
CA SER A 64 10.01 2.38 11.85
C SER A 64 11.04 1.38 11.31
N PRO A 65 10.66 0.12 11.08
CA PRO A 65 11.50 -0.80 10.33
C PRO A 65 11.87 -0.24 8.94
N PRO A 66 13.07 -0.59 8.42
CA PRO A 66 13.43 -0.24 7.04
C PRO A 66 12.44 -0.88 6.07
N ALA A 67 12.20 -0.20 4.95
CA ALA A 67 11.37 -0.72 3.88
C ALA A 67 12.03 -0.55 2.52
N SER A 68 11.81 -1.52 1.65
CA SER A 68 12.34 -1.58 0.29
C SER A 68 11.27 -2.14 -0.65
N PHE A 69 11.23 -1.61 -1.87
CA PHE A 69 10.43 -2.16 -2.94
C PHE A 69 10.87 -3.59 -3.28
N VAL A 70 9.91 -4.50 -3.46
CA VAL A 70 10.13 -5.86 -3.95
C VAL A 70 9.68 -5.95 -5.40
N GLU A 71 8.37 -5.76 -5.61
CA GLU A 71 7.78 -5.85 -6.93
C GLU A 71 6.42 -5.14 -7.03
N ALA A 72 5.95 -4.97 -8.25
CA ALA A 72 4.63 -4.44 -8.56
C ALA A 72 4.06 -5.14 -9.80
N GLY A 73 2.81 -5.57 -9.67
CA GLY A 73 2.01 -6.13 -10.75
C GLY A 73 0.78 -5.28 -11.05
N ASN A 74 -0.21 -5.90 -11.68
CA ASN A 74 -1.48 -5.24 -11.95
C ASN A 74 -2.38 -5.40 -10.71
N GLY A 75 -2.72 -4.29 -10.05
CA GLY A 75 -3.58 -4.31 -8.86
C GLY A 75 -2.86 -4.65 -7.55
N PHE A 76 -1.55 -4.91 -7.55
CA PHE A 76 -0.79 -5.18 -6.33
C PHE A 76 0.62 -4.58 -6.34
N VAL A 77 1.15 -4.34 -5.14
CA VAL A 77 2.53 -3.94 -4.89
C VAL A 77 3.04 -4.56 -3.60
N ALA A 78 4.30 -4.99 -3.60
CA ALA A 78 4.94 -5.64 -2.46
C ALA A 78 6.17 -4.85 -2.00
N VAL A 79 6.31 -4.73 -0.68
CA VAL A 79 7.51 -4.16 -0.05
C VAL A 79 8.01 -5.09 1.05
N GLU A 80 9.32 -5.13 1.25
CA GLU A 80 9.88 -5.60 2.51
C GLU A 80 9.65 -4.52 3.56
N TRP A 81 9.32 -4.93 4.78
CA TRP A 81 9.24 -4.05 5.93
C TRP A 81 9.78 -4.76 7.18
N GLY A 82 11.04 -4.49 7.51
CA GLY A 82 11.76 -5.24 8.54
C GLY A 82 11.94 -6.70 8.15
N ALA A 83 11.27 -7.61 8.85
CA ALA A 83 11.41 -9.06 8.66
C ALA A 83 10.24 -9.70 7.90
N ILE A 84 9.30 -8.90 7.37
CA ILE A 84 8.13 -9.37 6.64
C ILE A 84 8.08 -8.73 5.25
N VAL A 85 7.37 -9.39 4.33
CA VAL A 85 6.91 -8.79 3.08
C VAL A 85 5.44 -8.39 3.27
N VAL A 86 5.10 -7.18 2.89
CA VAL A 86 3.74 -6.66 2.90
C VAL A 86 3.28 -6.50 1.46
N VAL A 87 2.21 -7.21 1.11
CA VAL A 87 1.57 -7.14 -0.21
C VAL A 87 0.27 -6.34 -0.05
N GLY A 88 0.22 -5.17 -0.69
CA GLY A 88 -1.01 -4.42 -0.87
C GLY A 88 -1.69 -4.86 -2.15
N CYS A 89 -2.99 -5.15 -2.10
CA CYS A 89 -3.79 -5.57 -3.26
C CYS A 89 -5.14 -4.85 -3.30
N TYR A 90 -5.59 -4.49 -4.50
CA TYR A 90 -6.92 -3.94 -4.74
C TYR A 90 -7.65 -4.77 -5.78
N CYS A 91 -8.77 -5.35 -5.36
CA CYS A 91 -9.67 -6.09 -6.22
C CYS A 91 -10.87 -5.21 -6.57
N PRO A 92 -11.05 -4.78 -7.83
CA PRO A 92 -12.20 -4.00 -8.24
C PRO A 92 -13.51 -4.76 -7.98
N PRO A 93 -14.59 -4.09 -7.52
CA PRO A 93 -15.89 -4.72 -7.32
C PRO A 93 -16.55 -5.20 -8.63
N SER A 94 -15.98 -4.82 -9.78
CA SER A 94 -16.41 -5.28 -11.10
C SER A 94 -15.91 -6.68 -11.47
N LEU A 95 -15.01 -7.28 -10.68
CA LEU A 95 -14.56 -8.66 -10.91
C LEU A 95 -15.68 -9.65 -10.61
N SER A 96 -15.81 -10.68 -11.45
CA SER A 96 -16.57 -11.87 -11.08
C SER A 96 -15.84 -12.68 -10.00
N LEU A 97 -16.55 -13.57 -9.31
CA LEU A 97 -15.95 -14.42 -8.28
C LEU A 97 -14.75 -15.23 -8.82
N ALA A 98 -14.89 -15.85 -10.00
CA ALA A 98 -13.81 -16.60 -10.62
C ALA A 98 -12.58 -15.72 -10.92
N GLN A 99 -12.78 -14.50 -11.42
CA GLN A 99 -11.68 -13.57 -11.66
C GLN A 99 -11.01 -13.08 -10.37
N PHE A 100 -11.77 -12.98 -9.28
CA PHE A 100 -11.23 -12.64 -7.97
C PHE A 100 -10.41 -13.79 -7.38
N GLU A 101 -10.88 -15.02 -7.51
CA GLU A 101 -10.14 -16.23 -7.12
C GLU A 101 -8.84 -16.37 -7.93
N ASP A 102 -8.91 -16.29 -9.26
CA ASP A 102 -7.74 -16.30 -10.15
C ASP A 102 -6.72 -15.20 -9.78
N TYR A 103 -7.22 -14.03 -9.37
CA TYR A 103 -6.37 -12.93 -8.91
C TYR A 103 -5.66 -13.25 -7.60
N LEU A 104 -6.35 -13.84 -6.63
CA LEU A 104 -5.76 -14.21 -5.35
C LEU A 104 -4.73 -15.33 -5.50
N ASP A 105 -5.01 -16.33 -6.33
CA ASP A 105 -4.08 -17.42 -6.61
C ASP A 105 -2.76 -16.88 -7.18
N GLY A 106 -2.83 -15.89 -8.08
CA GLY A 106 -1.65 -15.23 -8.64
C GLY A 106 -0.83 -14.38 -7.67
N LEU A 107 -1.30 -14.13 -6.44
CA LEU A 107 -0.52 -13.46 -5.38
C LEU A 107 0.28 -14.46 -4.52
N GLU A 108 0.00 -15.76 -4.64
CA GLU A 108 0.67 -16.81 -3.87
C GLU A 108 1.92 -17.39 -4.57
N GLU A 109 2.11 -17.07 -5.86
CA GLU A 109 3.24 -17.50 -6.70
C GLU A 109 4.47 -16.60 -6.58
#